data_AF-A0A1A9AP47-F1
#
_entry.id   AF-A0A1A9AP47-F1
#
_cell.length_a   1.000
_cell.length_b   1.000
_cell.length_c   1.000
_cell.angle_alpha   90.00
_cell.angle_beta   90.00
_cell.angle_gamma   90.00
#
_symmetry.space_group_name_H-M   'P 1'
#
loop_
_entity.id
_entity.type
_entity.pdbx_description
1 polymer ?
#
loop_
_entity_poly.entity_id
_entity_poly.type
_entity_poly.pdbx_seq_one_letter_code
_entity_poly.pdbx_strand_id
1 'polypeptide(L)'
;MSPSGKLHSKLPETVLPSNYFIKYLFGDENFENHIKQIEENKTSNNSANIKSIINSKFQEILQDITKNYSEDEEVRCCRNVNYYFDLLYAIIKLPGKLSNDNTNNLISEILQKWNKVPHINDKDKCKRETDLDSIRKRSILKHIHDLKLDKMFIKTFSKEYK
;
A
#
# COMPACT_ATOMS: atom_id res chain seq x y z
N MET A 1 39.07 -17.48 -25.45
CA MET A 1 38.45 -17.51 -24.10
C MET A 1 37.53 -16.31 -24.00
N SER A 2 36.22 -16.52 -24.07
CA SER A 2 35.24 -15.43 -23.95
C SER A 2 35.26 -14.87 -22.52
N PRO A 3 35.04 -13.56 -22.31
CA PRO A 3 34.98 -13.00 -20.97
C PRO A 3 33.81 -13.61 -20.20
N SER A 4 34.07 -14.02 -18.96
CA SER A 4 33.05 -14.45 -18.01
C SER A 4 31.90 -13.43 -17.99
N GLY A 5 30.68 -13.91 -18.26
CA GLY A 5 29.49 -13.08 -18.28
C GLY A 5 29.31 -12.40 -16.92
N LYS A 6 29.15 -11.07 -16.93
CA LYS A 6 28.69 -10.32 -15.75
C LYS A 6 27.37 -10.94 -15.27
N LEU A 7 27.37 -11.52 -14.07
CA LEU A 7 26.11 -11.77 -13.37
C LEU A 7 25.47 -10.41 -13.10
N HIS A 8 24.39 -10.08 -13.81
CA HIS A 8 23.49 -9.01 -13.38
C HIS A 8 22.82 -9.47 -12.08
N SER A 9 23.38 -9.11 -10.94
CA SER A 9 22.71 -9.24 -9.65
C SER A 9 21.49 -8.31 -9.67
N LYS A 10 20.29 -8.87 -9.62
CA LYS A 10 19.08 -8.07 -9.35
C LYS A 10 19.09 -7.68 -7.89
N LEU A 11 18.87 -6.40 -7.59
CA LEU A 11 18.60 -5.92 -6.23
C LEU A 11 17.35 -6.65 -5.72
N PRO A 12 17.43 -7.44 -4.63
CA PRO A 12 16.25 -8.07 -4.07
C PRO A 12 15.37 -6.97 -3.47
N GLU A 13 14.19 -6.74 -4.02
CA GLU A 13 13.30 -5.68 -3.50
C GLU A 13 12.87 -5.98 -2.05
N THR A 14 12.83 -7.25 -1.65
CA THR A 14 12.47 -7.70 -0.29
C THR A 14 13.43 -7.26 0.81
N VAL A 15 14.63 -6.79 0.47
CA VAL A 15 15.61 -6.26 1.43
C VAL A 15 15.55 -4.73 1.56
N LEU A 16 14.71 -4.06 0.78
CA LEU A 16 14.52 -2.61 0.87
C LEU A 16 13.77 -2.22 2.16
N PRO A 17 14.31 -1.29 2.97
CA PRO A 17 13.63 -0.81 4.17
C PRO A 17 12.24 -0.23 3.94
N SER A 18 11.97 0.37 2.78
CA SER A 18 10.64 0.86 2.40
C SER A 18 9.61 -0.25 2.26
N ASN A 19 10.03 -1.40 1.73
CA ASN A 19 9.25 -2.62 1.60
C ASN A 19 8.99 -3.29 2.94
N TYR A 20 9.65 -2.88 4.02
CA TYR A 20 9.35 -3.37 5.36
C TYR A 20 7.87 -3.18 5.70
N PHE A 21 7.23 -2.06 5.35
CA PHE A 21 5.79 -1.91 5.61
C PHE A 21 4.93 -2.87 4.78
N ILE A 22 5.27 -3.07 3.52
CA ILE A 22 4.54 -3.98 2.63
C ILE A 22 4.74 -5.41 3.11
N LYS A 23 5.95 -5.80 3.49
CA LYS A 23 6.30 -7.08 4.08
C LYS A 23 5.66 -7.30 5.45
N TYR A 24 5.50 -6.24 6.23
CA TYR A 24 4.91 -6.29 7.54
C TYR A 24 3.40 -6.49 7.48
N LEU A 25 2.71 -5.68 6.68
CA LEU A 25 1.26 -5.80 6.52
C LEU A 25 0.83 -6.92 5.60
N PHE A 26 1.60 -7.21 4.55
CA PHE A 26 1.22 -8.17 3.52
C PHE A 26 2.18 -9.36 3.53
N GLY A 27 3.49 -9.15 3.63
CA GLY A 27 4.49 -10.18 3.33
C GLY A 27 5.07 -9.97 1.94
N ASP A 28 6.24 -10.56 1.65
CA ASP A 28 7.02 -10.29 0.43
C ASP A 28 6.25 -10.55 -0.88
N GLU A 29 5.24 -11.44 -0.90
CA GLU A 29 4.50 -11.83 -2.11
C GLU A 29 3.00 -11.47 -2.08
N ASN A 30 2.52 -10.85 -0.99
CA ASN A 30 1.08 -10.79 -0.72
C ASN A 30 0.42 -9.48 -1.13
N PHE A 31 1.17 -8.37 -1.27
CA PHE A 31 0.57 -7.10 -1.64
C PHE A 31 0.15 -7.05 -3.11
N GLU A 32 1.05 -7.44 -4.01
CA GLU A 32 0.74 -7.52 -5.44
C GLU A 32 -0.39 -8.53 -5.70
N ASN A 33 -0.34 -9.70 -5.05
CA ASN A 33 -1.40 -10.69 -5.13
C ASN A 33 -2.75 -10.14 -4.60
N HIS A 34 -2.73 -9.42 -3.47
CA HIS A 34 -3.92 -8.78 -2.91
C HIS A 34 -4.53 -7.76 -3.90
N ILE A 35 -3.71 -6.94 -4.54
CA ILE A 35 -4.16 -5.97 -5.54
C ILE A 35 -4.70 -6.68 -6.79
N LYS A 36 -3.98 -7.69 -7.29
CA LYS A 36 -4.38 -8.48 -8.45
C LYS A 36 -5.73 -9.17 -8.22
N GLN A 37 -5.95 -9.74 -7.04
CA GLN A 37 -7.24 -10.35 -6.69
C GLN A 37 -8.39 -9.33 -6.75
N ILE A 38 -8.17 -8.09 -6.32
CA ILE A 38 -9.19 -7.04 -6.42
C ILE A 38 -9.47 -6.68 -7.88
N GLU A 39 -8.42 -6.55 -8.70
CA GLU A 39 -8.55 -6.24 -10.13
C GLU A 39 -9.27 -7.36 -10.91
N GLU A 40 -8.97 -8.62 -10.61
CA GLU A 40 -9.63 -9.79 -11.19
C GLU A 40 -11.12 -9.82 -10.83
N ASN A 41 -11.46 -9.60 -9.55
CA ASN A 41 -12.85 -9.55 -9.11
C ASN A 41 -13.60 -8.35 -9.69
N LYS A 42 -12.91 -7.21 -9.87
CA LYS A 42 -13.47 -6.04 -10.57
C LYS A 42 -13.77 -6.37 -12.04
N THR A 43 -12.88 -7.09 -12.70
CA THR A 43 -13.06 -7.55 -14.10
C THR A 43 -14.17 -8.60 -14.21
N SER A 44 -14.46 -9.33 -13.15
CA SER A 44 -15.58 -10.28 -13.08
C SER A 44 -16.88 -9.66 -12.52
N ASN A 45 -16.92 -8.35 -12.27
CA ASN A 45 -18.05 -7.65 -11.62
C ASN A 45 -18.49 -8.28 -10.28
N ASN A 46 -17.53 -8.82 -9.52
CA ASN A 46 -17.78 -9.50 -8.25
C ASN A 46 -17.55 -8.55 -7.07
N SER A 47 -18.44 -7.56 -6.90
CA SER A 47 -18.33 -6.55 -5.85
C SER A 47 -18.37 -7.15 -4.43
N ALA A 48 -19.15 -8.21 -4.23
CA ALA A 48 -19.25 -8.90 -2.95
C ALA A 48 -17.91 -9.52 -2.51
N ASN A 49 -17.17 -10.12 -3.45
CA ASN A 49 -15.86 -10.68 -3.14
C ASN A 49 -14.80 -9.60 -2.92
N ILE A 50 -14.82 -8.50 -3.69
CA ILE A 50 -13.97 -7.32 -3.44
C ILE A 50 -14.18 -6.82 -2.01
N LYS A 51 -15.44 -6.67 -1.61
CA LYS A 51 -15.82 -6.27 -0.25
C LYS A 51 -15.27 -7.24 0.79
N SER A 52 -15.39 -8.55 0.57
CA SER A 52 -14.85 -9.57 1.48
C SER A 52 -13.32 -9.45 1.64
N ILE A 53 -12.59 -9.31 0.52
CA ILE A 53 -11.13 -9.15 0.50
C ILE A 53 -10.70 -7.90 1.27
N ILE A 54 -11.33 -6.75 0.99
CA ILE A 54 -11.05 -5.48 1.69
C ILE A 54 -11.39 -5.59 3.18
N ASN A 55 -12.50 -6.25 3.52
CA ASN A 55 -12.91 -6.46 4.92
C ASN A 55 -11.88 -7.27 5.70
N SER A 56 -11.48 -8.43 5.18
CA SER A 56 -10.50 -9.30 5.82
C SER A 56 -9.19 -8.56 6.02
N LYS A 57 -8.69 -7.91 4.95
CA LYS A 57 -7.40 -7.25 5.03
C LYS A 57 -7.40 -6.06 5.97
N PHE A 58 -8.50 -5.31 6.01
CA PHE A 58 -8.64 -4.22 6.97
C PHE A 58 -8.58 -4.71 8.43
N GLN A 59 -9.16 -5.87 8.75
CA GLN A 59 -9.07 -6.43 10.10
C GLN A 59 -7.63 -6.79 10.47
N GLU A 60 -6.87 -7.38 9.55
CA GLU A 60 -5.44 -7.68 9.76
C GLU A 60 -4.65 -6.40 10.01
N ILE A 61 -4.86 -5.35 9.20
CA ILE A 61 -4.22 -4.05 9.37
C ILE A 61 -4.52 -3.46 10.75
N LEU A 62 -5.79 -3.49 11.19
CA LEU A 62 -6.16 -2.99 12.51
C LEU A 62 -5.48 -3.76 13.65
N GLN A 63 -5.48 -5.10 13.58
CA GLN A 63 -4.86 -5.94 14.59
C GLN A 63 -3.35 -5.68 14.70
N ASP A 64 -2.70 -5.53 13.55
CA ASP A 64 -1.27 -5.31 13.47
C ASP A 64 -0.86 -3.93 14.03
N ILE A 65 -1.57 -2.87 13.61
CA ILE A 65 -1.41 -1.53 14.18
C ILE A 65 -1.63 -1.54 15.70
N THR A 66 -2.61 -2.30 16.19
CA THR A 66 -2.90 -2.34 17.62
C THR A 66 -1.82 -3.08 18.43
N LYS A 67 -1.21 -4.12 17.86
CA LYS A 67 -0.29 -5.00 18.60
C LYS A 67 1.15 -4.51 18.59
N ASN A 68 1.58 -3.95 17.47
CA ASN A 68 3.01 -3.83 17.19
C ASN A 68 3.50 -2.40 17.02
N TYR A 69 2.59 -1.44 17.11
CA TYR A 69 2.87 -0.07 16.76
C TYR A 69 3.31 0.76 17.96
N SER A 70 4.44 1.46 17.82
CA SER A 70 4.92 2.44 18.80
C SER A 70 4.60 3.87 18.34
N GLU A 71 4.51 4.80 19.29
CA GLU A 71 4.25 6.22 19.02
C GLU A 71 5.33 6.84 18.10
N ASP A 72 6.57 6.36 18.15
CA ASP A 72 7.67 6.85 17.32
C ASP A 72 7.50 6.51 15.82
N GLU A 73 6.69 5.49 15.51
CA GLU A 73 6.45 5.11 14.12
C GLU A 73 5.24 5.82 13.53
N GLU A 74 4.48 6.63 14.30
CA GLU A 74 3.13 7.18 14.02
C GLU A 74 2.93 7.72 12.58
N VAL A 75 3.88 8.54 12.12
CA VAL A 75 3.83 9.17 10.80
C VAL A 75 3.99 8.14 9.67
N ARG A 76 4.75 7.06 9.91
CA ARG A 76 5.01 6.01 8.93
C ARG A 76 3.76 5.15 8.68
N CYS A 77 3.04 4.70 9.71
CA CYS A 77 1.79 3.95 9.50
C CYS A 77 0.74 4.82 8.85
N CYS A 78 0.56 6.06 9.30
CA CYS A 78 -0.35 7.01 8.66
C CYS A 78 -0.16 7.05 7.15
N ARG A 79 1.07 7.32 6.73
CA ARG A 79 1.41 7.45 5.30
C ARG A 79 1.11 6.16 4.55
N ASN A 80 1.44 5.03 5.15
CA ASN A 80 1.36 3.77 4.46
C ASN A 80 -0.07 3.17 4.43
N VAL A 81 -0.86 3.32 5.50
CA VAL A 81 -2.29 2.99 5.54
C VAL A 81 -3.06 3.91 4.59
N ASN A 82 -2.77 5.22 4.61
CA ASN A 82 -3.37 6.16 3.66
C ASN A 82 -3.05 5.77 2.22
N TYR A 83 -1.80 5.41 1.93
CA TYR A 83 -1.41 4.92 0.61
C TYR A 83 -2.18 3.67 0.18
N TYR A 84 -2.37 2.69 1.07
CA TYR A 84 -3.19 1.50 0.78
C TYR A 84 -4.63 1.87 0.38
N PHE A 85 -5.27 2.73 1.16
CA PHE A 85 -6.64 3.15 0.85
C PHE A 85 -6.74 4.07 -0.37
N ASP A 86 -5.70 4.86 -0.65
CA ASP A 86 -5.59 5.68 -1.87
C ASP A 86 -5.49 4.79 -3.10
N LEU A 87 -4.72 3.69 -3.02
CA LEU A 87 -4.62 2.69 -4.07
C LEU A 87 -5.95 1.95 -4.29
N LEU A 88 -6.60 1.49 -3.21
CA LEU A 88 -7.94 0.87 -3.31
C LEU A 88 -8.95 1.83 -3.96
N TYR A 89 -8.97 3.09 -3.53
CA TYR A 89 -9.87 4.09 -4.09
C TYR A 89 -9.61 4.28 -5.59
N ALA A 90 -8.35 4.38 -6.01
CA ALA A 90 -7.98 4.51 -7.42
C ALA A 90 -8.41 3.27 -8.23
N ILE A 91 -8.14 2.06 -7.74
CA ILE A 91 -8.51 0.80 -8.41
C ILE A 91 -10.02 0.71 -8.58
N ILE A 92 -10.80 0.98 -7.54
CA ILE A 92 -12.26 0.88 -7.61
C ILE A 92 -12.85 1.96 -8.52
N LYS A 93 -12.35 3.20 -8.44
CA LYS A 93 -12.87 4.33 -9.22
C LYS A 93 -12.47 4.30 -10.71
N LEU A 94 -11.38 3.61 -11.06
CA LEU A 94 -11.01 3.41 -12.46
C LEU A 94 -12.21 2.81 -13.24
N PRO A 95 -12.55 3.31 -14.43
CA PRO A 95 -13.61 2.73 -15.24
C PRO A 95 -13.41 1.22 -15.45
N GLY A 96 -14.50 0.45 -15.53
CA GLY A 96 -14.44 -1.00 -15.67
C GLY A 96 -15.81 -1.64 -15.70
N LYS A 97 -15.87 -2.95 -15.42
CA LYS A 97 -17.10 -3.76 -15.46
C LYS A 97 -17.98 -3.63 -14.21
N LEU A 98 -17.52 -2.96 -13.15
CA LEU A 98 -18.36 -2.66 -11.98
C LEU A 98 -19.42 -1.64 -12.36
N SER A 99 -20.67 -1.88 -11.95
CA SER A 99 -21.73 -0.87 -12.06
C SER A 99 -21.41 0.36 -11.23
N ASN A 100 -22.01 1.50 -11.57
CA ASN A 100 -21.86 2.73 -10.79
C ASN A 100 -22.31 2.54 -9.33
N ASP A 101 -23.40 1.82 -9.10
CA ASP A 101 -23.91 1.55 -7.74
C ASP A 101 -22.92 0.70 -6.93
N ASN A 102 -22.38 -0.37 -7.53
CA ASN A 102 -21.36 -1.20 -6.88
C ASN A 102 -20.08 -0.41 -6.59
N THR A 103 -19.67 0.45 -7.52
CA THR A 103 -18.51 1.32 -7.38
C THR A 103 -18.70 2.29 -6.21
N ASN A 104 -19.85 2.97 -6.15
CA ASN A 104 -20.18 3.91 -5.08
C ASN A 104 -20.28 3.22 -3.72
N ASN A 105 -20.88 2.02 -3.66
CA ASN A 105 -20.95 1.23 -2.43
C ASN A 105 -19.56 0.85 -1.92
N LEU A 106 -18.68 0.33 -2.79
CA LEU A 106 -17.31 -0.02 -2.43
C LEU A 106 -16.49 1.19 -1.97
N ILE A 107 -16.64 2.34 -2.65
CA ILE A 107 -16.00 3.59 -2.23
C ILE A 107 -16.50 4.02 -0.84
N SER A 108 -17.80 3.97 -0.60
CA SER A 108 -18.39 4.31 0.71
C SER A 108 -17.81 3.41 1.82
N GLU A 109 -17.70 2.11 1.56
CA GLU A 109 -17.11 1.17 2.51
C GLU A 109 -15.62 1.43 2.80
N ILE A 110 -14.85 1.74 1.76
CA ILE A 110 -13.43 2.14 1.90
C ILE A 110 -13.31 3.36 2.83
N LEU A 111 -14.16 4.37 2.63
CA LEU A 111 -14.15 5.60 3.44
C LEU A 111 -14.58 5.32 4.89
N GLN A 112 -15.64 4.54 5.10
CA GLN A 112 -16.10 4.16 6.43
C GLN A 112 -15.06 3.36 7.21
N LYS A 113 -14.30 2.48 6.55
CA LYS A 113 -13.21 1.73 7.18
C LYS A 113 -12.04 2.60 7.53
N TRP A 114 -11.65 3.49 6.64
CA TRP A 114 -10.57 4.42 6.92
C TRP A 114 -10.83 5.24 8.20
N ASN A 115 -12.06 5.68 8.43
CA ASN A 115 -12.47 6.36 9.67
C ASN A 115 -12.33 5.50 10.95
N LYS A 116 -12.16 4.18 10.82
CA LYS A 116 -11.98 3.22 11.92
C LYS A 116 -10.53 2.81 12.14
N VAL A 117 -9.58 3.27 11.32
CA VAL A 117 -8.15 3.09 11.61
C VAL A 117 -7.92 3.68 13.02
N PRO A 118 -7.23 2.96 13.94
CA PRO A 118 -7.17 3.32 15.34
C PRO A 118 -6.69 4.75 15.46
N HIS A 119 -7.19 5.47 16.47
CA HIS A 119 -6.81 6.85 16.74
C HIS A 119 -5.31 6.92 17.01
N ILE A 120 -4.56 7.05 15.93
CA ILE A 120 -3.29 7.72 15.84
C ILE A 120 -3.48 9.00 16.66
N ASN A 121 -2.66 9.11 17.71
CA ASN A 121 -2.78 10.11 18.78
C ASN A 121 -2.99 11.52 18.22
N ASP A 122 -2.42 11.79 17.04
CA ASP A 122 -2.65 13.00 16.28
C ASP A 122 -3.59 12.78 15.07
N LYS A 123 -4.89 12.95 15.32
CA LYS A 123 -5.95 12.90 14.28
C LYS A 123 -5.68 13.83 13.11
N ASP A 124 -5.08 15.00 13.36
CA ASP A 124 -4.82 16.00 12.33
C ASP A 124 -3.64 15.61 11.44
N LYS A 125 -2.61 14.96 12.01
CA LYS A 125 -1.48 14.43 11.21
C LYS A 125 -1.88 13.28 10.29
N CYS A 126 -2.87 12.46 10.68
CA CYS A 126 -3.32 11.34 9.86
C CYS A 126 -4.52 11.63 8.96
N LYS A 127 -5.13 12.81 9.13
CA LYS A 127 -6.37 13.19 8.46
C LYS A 127 -6.23 13.05 6.94
N ARG A 128 -7.11 12.24 6.35
CA ARG A 128 -7.15 12.01 4.92
C ARG A 128 -8.19 12.92 4.28
N GLU A 129 -7.70 13.83 3.46
CA GLU A 129 -8.53 14.50 2.47
C GLU A 129 -8.74 13.57 1.27
N THR A 130 -9.99 13.38 0.87
CA THR A 130 -10.39 12.41 -0.17
C THR A 130 -10.39 13.02 -1.57
N ASP A 131 -10.06 14.30 -1.71
CA ASP A 131 -9.93 14.94 -3.00
C ASP A 131 -8.73 14.37 -3.78
N LEU A 132 -8.82 14.47 -5.10
CA LEU A 132 -7.84 13.86 -6.00
C LEU A 132 -6.43 14.47 -5.84
N ASP A 133 -6.33 15.75 -5.51
CA ASP A 133 -5.05 16.43 -5.38
C ASP A 133 -4.31 15.95 -4.11
N SER A 134 -5.03 15.83 -3.00
CA SER A 134 -4.51 15.26 -1.75
C SER A 134 -4.09 13.80 -1.88
N ILE A 135 -4.87 12.99 -2.60
CA ILE A 135 -4.50 11.60 -2.93
C ILE A 135 -3.16 11.57 -3.67
N ARG A 136 -3.03 12.37 -4.74
CA ARG A 136 -1.80 12.43 -5.55
C ARG A 136 -0.60 12.89 -4.73
N LYS A 137 -0.76 13.94 -3.93
CA LYS A 137 0.28 14.45 -3.03
C LYS A 137 0.75 13.38 -2.05
N ARG A 138 -0.17 12.64 -1.41
CA ARG A 138 0.18 11.56 -0.48
C ARG A 138 0.90 10.41 -1.17
N SER A 139 0.46 9.99 -2.35
CA SER A 139 1.15 8.93 -3.11
C SER A 139 2.58 9.34 -3.48
N ILE A 140 2.77 10.58 -3.98
CA ILE A 140 4.11 11.10 -4.28
C ILE A 140 4.97 11.16 -3.01
N LEU A 141 4.42 11.70 -1.92
CA LEU A 141 5.12 11.83 -0.64
C LEU A 141 5.52 10.45 -0.07
N LYS A 142 4.66 9.44 -0.20
CA LYS A 142 4.96 8.04 0.13
C LYS A 142 6.19 7.55 -0.64
N HIS A 143 6.22 7.69 -1.96
CA HIS A 143 7.38 7.27 -2.76
C HIS A 143 8.67 8.04 -2.40
N ILE A 144 8.58 9.33 -2.09
CA ILE A 144 9.75 10.13 -1.66
C ILE A 144 10.31 9.60 -0.33
N HIS A 145 9.45 9.30 0.63
CA HIS A 145 9.88 8.75 1.92
C HIS A 145 10.47 7.35 1.77
N ASP A 146 9.89 6.52 0.92
CA ASP A 146 10.42 5.19 0.61
C ASP A 146 11.82 5.29 0.02
N LEU A 147 12.00 6.15 -0.98
CA LEU A 147 13.32 6.43 -1.55
C LEU A 147 14.31 6.93 -0.48
N LYS A 148 13.87 7.79 0.47
CA LYS A 148 14.73 8.27 1.55
C LYS A 148 15.21 7.13 2.46
N LEU A 149 14.34 6.19 2.79
CA LEU A 149 14.67 5.01 3.60
C LEU A 149 15.63 4.07 2.85
N ASP A 150 15.36 3.85 1.56
CA ASP A 150 16.15 2.93 0.73
C ASP A 150 17.49 3.50 0.30
N LYS A 151 17.63 4.84 0.29
CA LYS A 151 18.82 5.54 -0.21
C LYS A 151 20.12 5.01 0.38
N MET A 152 20.16 4.73 1.69
CA MET A 152 21.37 4.25 2.35
C MET A 152 21.70 2.80 1.95
N PHE A 153 20.66 1.98 1.79
CA PHE A 153 20.78 0.61 1.30
C PHE A 153 21.30 0.61 -0.15
N ILE A 154 20.60 1.30 -1.06
CA ILE A 154 20.96 1.40 -2.49
C ILE A 154 22.39 1.93 -2.68
N LYS A 155 22.79 2.95 -1.91
CA LYS A 155 24.16 3.49 -1.98
C LYS A 155 25.22 2.48 -1.57
N THR A 156 24.98 1.73 -0.50
CA THR A 156 25.92 0.75 0.05
C THR A 156 26.25 -0.33 -0.98
N PHE A 157 25.25 -0.81 -1.71
CA PHE A 157 25.39 -1.89 -2.69
C PHE A 157 25.60 -1.39 -4.14
N SER A 158 25.74 -0.08 -4.36
CA SER A 158 25.89 0.52 -5.70
C SER A 158 27.07 0.01 -6.52
N LYS A 159 28.08 -0.58 -5.88
CA LYS A 159 29.24 -1.22 -6.55
C LYS A 159 28.96 -2.64 -7.02
N GLU A 160 27.99 -3.33 -6.41
CA GLU A 160 27.67 -4.74 -6.67
C GLU A 160 26.68 -4.93 -7.83
N TYR A 161 26.01 -3.86 -8.26
CA TYR A 161 24.98 -3.87 -9.31
C TYR A 161 25.45 -3.29 -10.67
N LYS A 162 26.77 -3.27 -10.93
CA LYS A 162 27.39 -2.66 -12.13
C LYS A 162 27.43 -3.54 -13.38
#